data_AF-A0A2W4BB74-F1
#
_entry.id   AF-A0A2W4BB74-F1
#
_cell.length_a   1.000
_cell.length_b   1.000
_cell.length_c   1.000
_cell.angle_alpha   90.00
_cell.angle_beta   90.00
_cell.angle_gamma   90.00
#
_symmetry.space_group_name_H-M   'P 1'
#
loop_
_entity.id
_entity.type
_entity.pdbx_description
1 polymer ?
#
loop_
_entity_poly.entity_id
_entity_poly.type
_entity_poly.pdbx_seq_one_letter_code
_entity_poly.pdbx_strand_id
1 'polypeptide(L)'
;MARYIYTAAEVHSNGETIKLTTPEDAERVYMTFPHVGEMVTGDGKTQYLFAPDGGSFATLTIDPVKQGLGEKPQCNNYNDCVTNSPEQENPGTGGV
;
A
#
# COMPACT_ATOMS: atom_id res chain seq x y z
N MET A 1 -5.53 9.23 12.88
CA MET A 1 -4.45 9.31 11.87
C MET A 1 -4.24 7.93 11.32
N ALA A 2 -4.19 7.79 9.99
CA ALA A 2 -3.87 6.53 9.35
C ALA A 2 -2.43 6.10 9.71
N ARG A 3 -2.24 4.79 9.92
CA ARG A 3 -0.91 4.20 10.12
C ARG A 3 -0.02 4.33 8.88
N TYR A 4 -0.64 4.52 7.72
CA TYR A 4 -0.02 4.47 6.41
C TYR A 4 -0.33 5.74 5.58
N ILE A 5 0.49 6.01 4.56
CA ILE A 5 0.28 7.10 3.60
C ILE A 5 -0.36 6.44 2.40
N TYR A 6 -1.63 6.73 2.19
CA TYR A 6 -2.38 6.19 1.08
C TYR A 6 -2.29 7.10 -0.14
N THR A 7 -2.23 6.52 -1.32
CA THR A 7 -2.17 7.27 -2.59
C THR A 7 -3.40 7.07 -3.46
N ALA A 8 -4.12 5.98 -3.25
CA ALA A 8 -5.37 5.67 -3.95
C ALA A 8 -6.19 4.67 -3.10
N ALA A 9 -7.47 4.55 -3.41
CA ALA A 9 -8.33 3.52 -2.86
C ALA A 9 -9.31 2.99 -3.92
N GLU A 10 -9.71 1.74 -3.78
CA GLU A 10 -10.84 1.16 -4.50
C GLU A 10 -11.85 0.60 -3.50
N VAL A 11 -13.13 0.94 -3.67
CA VAL A 11 -14.22 0.39 -2.85
C VAL A 11 -15.02 -0.55 -3.73
N HIS A 12 -15.09 -1.81 -3.31
CA HIS A 12 -15.83 -2.87 -3.98
C HIS A 12 -17.08 -3.19 -3.16
N SER A 13 -18.25 -3.10 -3.77
CA SER A 13 -19.53 -3.35 -3.11
C SER A 13 -20.53 -3.85 -4.15
N ASN A 14 -21.21 -4.96 -3.88
CA ASN A 14 -22.28 -5.50 -4.73
C ASN A 14 -21.91 -5.66 -6.22
N GLY A 15 -20.65 -5.98 -6.53
CA GLY A 15 -20.16 -6.14 -7.91
C GLY A 15 -19.76 -4.84 -8.61
N GLU A 16 -19.94 -3.68 -7.97
CA GLU A 16 -19.44 -2.39 -8.45
C GLU A 16 -18.08 -2.07 -7.83
N THR A 17 -17.30 -1.23 -8.51
CA THR A 17 -16.00 -0.74 -8.03
C THR A 17 -15.90 0.76 -8.23
N ILE A 18 -15.67 1.49 -7.14
CA ILE A 18 -15.40 2.92 -7.15
C ILE A 18 -13.89 3.10 -6.99
N LYS A 19 -13.25 3.76 -7.95
CA LYS A 19 -11.81 4.08 -7.90
C LYS A 19 -11.61 5.53 -7.47
N LEU A 20 -10.76 5.72 -6.48
CA LEU A 20 -10.41 7.01 -5.91
C LEU A 20 -8.89 7.18 -6.03
N THR A 21 -8.45 8.13 -6.85
CA THR A 21 -7.03 8.25 -7.25
C THR A 21 -6.29 9.38 -6.52
N THR A 22 -6.91 9.97 -5.50
CA THR A 22 -6.28 11.04 -4.70
C THR A 22 -5.92 10.51 -3.31
N PRO A 23 -4.79 10.97 -2.73
CA PRO A 23 -4.43 10.65 -1.35
C PRO A 23 -5.51 11.03 -0.33
N GLU A 24 -6.15 12.19 -0.52
CA GLU A 24 -7.18 12.70 0.38
C GLU A 24 -8.43 11.83 0.37
N ASP A 25 -8.85 11.34 -0.80
CA ASP A 25 -9.96 10.40 -0.91
C ASP A 25 -9.62 9.04 -0.30
N ALA A 26 -8.38 8.57 -0.49
CA ALA A 26 -7.93 7.32 0.10
C ALA A 26 -7.91 7.38 1.64
N GLU A 27 -7.41 8.47 2.21
CA GLU A 27 -7.47 8.68 3.67
C GLU A 27 -8.92 8.79 4.16
N ARG A 28 -9.78 9.46 3.41
CA ARG A 28 -11.22 9.52 3.70
C ARG A 28 -11.85 8.12 3.72
N VAL A 29 -11.51 7.25 2.77
CA VAL A 29 -11.96 5.86 2.75
C VAL A 29 -11.53 5.13 4.02
N TYR A 30 -10.25 5.22 4.41
CA TYR A 30 -9.77 4.58 5.63
C TYR A 30 -10.55 5.02 6.87
N MET A 31 -10.86 6.31 6.97
CA MET A 31 -11.57 6.88 8.11
C MET A 31 -13.07 6.58 8.14
N THR A 32 -13.71 6.36 7.00
CA THR A 32 -15.17 6.33 6.88
C THR A 32 -15.73 4.98 6.44
N PHE A 33 -14.93 4.15 5.78
CA PHE A 33 -15.37 2.83 5.36
C PHE A 33 -15.60 1.95 6.60
N PRO A 34 -16.80 1.40 6.79
CA PRO A 34 -17.07 0.54 7.93
C PRO A 34 -16.25 -0.75 7.77
N HIS A 35 -15.36 -1.04 8.72
CA HIS A 35 -14.56 -2.25 8.68
C HIS A 35 -14.41 -2.90 10.06
N VAL A 36 -14.37 -4.23 10.06
CA VAL A 36 -14.14 -5.05 11.26
C VAL A 36 -12.76 -5.71 11.26
N GLY A 37 -12.06 -5.64 10.14
CA GLY A 37 -10.74 -6.21 9.98
C GLY A 37 -9.95 -5.47 8.91
N GLU A 38 -8.64 -5.47 9.11
CA GLU A 38 -7.66 -4.92 8.19
C GLU A 38 -6.53 -5.91 7.95
N MET A 39 -6.02 -5.96 6.72
CA MET A 39 -4.87 -6.78 6.35
C MET A 39 -3.98 -6.02 5.38
N VAL A 40 -2.67 -6.04 5.60
CA VAL A 40 -1.70 -5.47 4.66
C VAL A 40 -1.04 -6.62 3.89
N THR A 41 -0.84 -6.43 2.59
CA THR A 41 -0.16 -7.40 1.74
C THR A 41 1.29 -7.62 2.17
N GLY A 42 1.85 -8.79 1.82
CA GLY A 42 3.21 -9.15 2.19
C GLY A 42 4.27 -8.17 1.68
N ASP A 43 4.01 -7.48 0.57
CA ASP A 43 4.86 -6.44 -0.01
C ASP A 43 4.66 -5.05 0.60
N GLY A 44 3.66 -4.86 1.47
CA GLY A 44 3.37 -3.59 2.13
C GLY A 44 2.72 -2.53 1.22
N LYS A 45 2.33 -2.87 -0.01
CA LYS A 45 1.82 -1.90 -1.00
C LYS A 45 0.30 -1.76 -1.02
N THR A 46 -0.43 -2.69 -0.40
CA THR A 46 -1.89 -2.66 -0.37
C THR A 46 -2.41 -3.01 1.02
N GLN A 47 -3.40 -2.25 1.48
CA GLN A 47 -4.21 -2.59 2.64
C GLN A 47 -5.63 -2.95 2.22
N TYR A 48 -6.16 -4.03 2.77
CA TYR A 48 -7.54 -4.46 2.65
C TYR A 48 -8.31 -4.05 3.90
N LEU A 49 -9.51 -3.51 3.72
CA LEU A 49 -10.50 -3.28 4.75
C LEU A 49 -11.73 -4.12 4.45
N PHE A 50 -12.20 -4.89 5.43
CA PHE A 50 -13.34 -5.79 5.25
C PHE A 50 -14.56 -5.26 6.00
N ALA A 51 -15.66 -5.07 5.27
CA ALA A 51 -16.91 -4.64 5.88
C ALA A 51 -17.52 -5.75 6.76
N PRO A 52 -18.24 -5.39 7.84
CA PRO A 52 -18.88 -6.37 8.72
C PRO A 52 -19.91 -7.27 8.02
N ASP A 53 -20.50 -6.80 6.93
CA ASP A 53 -21.52 -7.52 6.17
C ASP A 53 -20.95 -8.59 5.22
N GLY A 54 -19.62 -8.60 5.01
CA GLY A 54 -18.94 -9.48 4.06
C GLY A 54 -19.26 -9.21 2.59
N GLY A 55 -20.11 -8.22 2.28
CA GLY A 55 -20.55 -7.87 0.93
C GLY A 55 -19.73 -6.76 0.29
N SER A 56 -18.92 -6.06 1.10
CA SER A 56 -18.06 -4.97 0.65
C SER A 56 -16.64 -5.10 1.19
N PHE A 57 -15.67 -4.64 0.42
CA PHE A 57 -14.30 -4.45 0.89
C PHE A 57 -13.68 -3.24 0.19
N ALA A 58 -12.71 -2.62 0.86
CA ALA A 58 -11.91 -1.56 0.26
C ALA A 58 -10.45 -2.02 0.14
N THR A 59 -9.79 -1.60 -0.93
CA THR A 59 -8.34 -1.68 -1.07
C THR A 59 -7.77 -0.27 -1.01
N LEU A 60 -6.67 -0.09 -0.30
CA LEU A 60 -5.93 1.17 -0.24
C LEU A 60 -4.51 0.93 -0.70
N THR A 61 -4.06 1.74 -1.66
CA THR A 61 -2.69 1.72 -2.15
C THR A 61 -1.81 2.48 -1.17
N ILE A 62 -0.76 1.82 -0.71
CA ILE A 62 0.25 2.35 0.19
C ILE A 62 1.49 2.73 -0.64
N ASP A 63 2.05 3.90 -0.35
CA ASP A 63 3.38 4.28 -0.85
C ASP A 63 4.44 4.07 0.24
N PRO A 64 5.18 2.95 0.21
CA PRO A 64 6.17 2.62 1.23
C PRO A 64 7.39 3.55 1.21
N VAL A 65 7.66 4.21 0.07
CA VAL A 65 8.75 5.18 -0.06
C VAL A 65 8.38 6.47 0.65
N LYS A 66 7.16 6.99 0.42
CA LYS A 66 6.67 8.18 1.14
C LYS A 66 6.53 7.96 2.63
N GLN A 67 6.32 6.71 3.06
CA GLN A 67 6.30 6.35 4.48
C GLN A 67 7.68 6.38 5.16
N GLY A 68 8.76 6.49 4.39
CA GLY A 68 10.11 6.34 4.93
C GLY A 68 10.46 4.90 5.32
N LEU A 69 9.70 3.91 4.84
CA LEU A 69 9.98 2.48 5.07
C LEU A 69 10.91 1.88 4.01
N GLY A 70 11.08 2.57 2.87
CA GLY A 70 11.85 2.06 1.73
C GLY A 70 11.14 0.90 1.01
N GLU A 71 11.68 0.43 -0.11
CA GLU A 71 11.16 -0.81 -0.70
C GLU A 71 11.47 -1.98 0.24
N LYS A 72 10.47 -2.84 0.49
CA LYS A 72 10.68 -4.02 1.31
C LYS A 72 11.76 -4.89 0.64
N PRO A 73 12.84 -5.25 1.34
CA PRO A 73 13.86 -6.11 0.76
C PRO A 73 13.20 -7.42 0.35
N GLN A 74 13.52 -7.90 -0.86
CA GLN A 74 13.06 -9.20 -1.37
C GLN A 74 13.78 -10.29 -0.59
N CYS A 75 13.33 -10.54 0.64
CA CYS A 75 13.87 -11.59 1.50
C CYS A 75 13.02 -12.84 1.36
N ASN A 76 13.67 -14.00 1.36
CA ASN A 76 12.96 -15.26 1.55
C ASN A 76 12.50 -15.40 3.03
N ASN A 77 11.76 -16.47 3.33
CA ASN A 77 11.27 -16.77 4.69
C ASN A 77 12.37 -17.00 5.75
N TYR A 78 13.65 -17.00 5.36
CA TYR A 78 14.81 -17.14 6.25
C TYR A 78 15.53 -15.80 6.50
N ASN A 79 14.92 -14.66 6.14
CA ASN A 79 15.54 -13.34 6.16
C ASN A 79 16.81 -13.23 5.30
N ASP A 80 16.97 -14.11 4.31
CA ASP A 80 18.03 -13.99 3.31
C ASP A 80 17.51 -13.07 2.20
N CYS A 81 18.01 -11.84 2.22
CA CYS A 81 17.57 -10.75 1.36
C CYS A 81 18.50 -10.64 0.16
N VAL A 82 17.94 -10.60 -1.05
CA VAL A 82 18.73 -10.31 -2.25
C VAL A 82 19.24 -8.87 -2.13
N THR A 83 20.55 -8.69 -1.93
CA THR A 83 21.19 -7.37 -1.78
C THR A 83 21.26 -6.57 -3.07
N ASN A 84 20.81 -7.15 -4.18
CA ASN A 84 20.86 -6.55 -5.50
C ASN A 84 19.42 -6.32 -5.97
N SER A 85 18.86 -5.14 -5.67
CA SER A 85 17.80 -4.61 -6.51
C SER A 85 18.47 -4.07 -7.78
N PRO A 86 18.25 -4.63 -8.97
CA PRO A 86 18.83 -4.12 -10.20
C PRO A 86 18.01 -2.92 -10.70
N GLU A 87 17.97 -1.82 -9.93
CA GLU A 87 17.60 -0.50 -10.46
C GLU A 87 17.98 0.63 -9.49
N GLN A 88 19.28 0.83 -9.26
CA GLN A 88 19.82 2.16 -9.02
C GLN A 88 21.00 2.37 -9.97
N GLU A 89 20.71 2.50 -11.27
CA GLU A 89 21.59 3.29 -12.13
C GLU A 89 21.57 4.72 -11.56
N ASN A 90 22.62 5.07 -10.82
CA ASN A 90 22.84 6.44 -10.38
C ASN A 90 23.31 7.26 -11.60
N PRO A 91 22.59 8.30 -12.05
CA PRO A 91 23.13 9.23 -13.02
C PRO A 91 24.05 10.21 -12.28
N GLY A 92 25.35 9.98 -12.38
CA GLY A 92 26.37 11.04 -12.32
C GLY A 92 27.03 11.33 -10.98
N THR A 93 28.34 11.07 -10.93
CA THR A 93 29.46 11.86 -10.36
C THR A 93 30.73 11.02 -10.62
N GLY A 94 31.77 11.39 -11.36
CA GLY A 94 32.36 12.71 -11.59
C GLY A 94 33.49 12.97 -10.58
N GLY A 95 34.75 12.65 -10.93
CA GLY A 95 35.99 12.97 -10.19
C GLY A 95 36.27 12.03 -9.02
N VAL A 96 37.49 11.55 -8.77
CA VAL A 96 38.85 12.07 -9.00
C VAL A 96 39.80 10.90 -9.22
#